data_AF-A0A976DIZ8-F1
#
_entry.id   AF-A0A976DIZ8-F1
#
_cell.length_a   1.000
_cell.length_b   1.000
_cell.length_c   1.000
_cell.angle_alpha   90.00
_cell.angle_beta   90.00
_cell.angle_gamma   90.00
#
_symmetry.space_group_name_H-M   'P 1'
#
loop_
_entity.id
_entity.type
_entity.pdbx_description
1 polymer ?
#
loop_
_entity_poly.entity_id
_entity_poly.type
_entity_poly.pdbx_seq_one_letter_code
_entity_poly.pdbx_strand_id
1 'polypeptide(L)'
;MTGITNAMVRDAPTFFEIREALRALLTDAFFVAHNARFDYGFIKNEFRRVGEAFTSDALCTVRLSRALYPDADGHGLDAIIRRHRLSGFARHRAMGDVEATAAFVQHATDDHGADAVSAATKSLLKMPSLPAQLESNSIANLPDSPGVYLFYGINDLPIYIGKAKQLRERVRSHFSSDHMSSNDVRLSQELRRIEWQSTAGEFSALLLEAQWVKEKMPLHNIALRKRSKLGFYAISIGDDSVETAPLWFSADEWVAAQQSAEARIFYGPFNDKAAGKRWLADVTKLHRLCEHAVGISKPRGALDPCFARQVGRCLGACVDQETAQQHRERMIAALSGSEMPVWPFVGAVTFEERDEANDRVDLLQFDEWCALAGGVRLPFDVDVFKLIGRMLAKHADDFSGLRRIKV
;
A
#
# COMPACT_ATOMS: atom_id res chain seq x y z
N MET A 1 -20.67 -8.04 17.15
CA MET A 1 -20.30 -6.77 17.81
C MET A 1 -21.48 -5.80 17.95
N THR A 2 -22.32 -5.56 16.94
CA THR A 2 -23.50 -4.66 17.06
C THR A 2 -24.83 -5.37 17.31
N GLY A 3 -24.90 -6.69 17.06
CA GLY A 3 -26.13 -7.47 17.13
C GLY A 3 -27.13 -7.15 16.01
N ILE A 4 -26.70 -6.45 14.95
CA ILE A 4 -27.50 -6.19 13.74
C ILE A 4 -27.35 -7.37 12.78
N THR A 5 -28.46 -7.92 12.30
CA THR A 5 -28.48 -9.07 11.37
C THR A 5 -28.92 -8.64 9.96
N ASN A 6 -28.60 -9.44 8.95
CA ASN A 6 -29.06 -9.20 7.57
C ASN A 6 -30.59 -9.12 7.46
N ALA A 7 -31.32 -9.82 8.34
CA ALA A 7 -32.78 -9.75 8.39
C ALA A 7 -33.28 -8.38 8.88
N MET A 8 -32.59 -7.77 9.86
CA MET A 8 -32.98 -6.47 10.41
C MET A 8 -32.80 -5.31 9.42
N VAL A 9 -31.87 -5.44 8.48
CA VAL A 9 -31.54 -4.38 7.52
C VAL A 9 -32.12 -4.61 6.12
N ARG A 10 -32.75 -5.76 5.88
CA ARG A 10 -33.29 -6.13 4.55
C ARG A 10 -34.32 -5.12 4.05
N ASP A 11 -35.23 -4.74 4.93
CA ASP A 11 -36.36 -3.85 4.65
C ASP A 11 -36.21 -2.50 5.36
N ALA A 12 -35.02 -2.22 5.90
CA ALA A 12 -34.72 -0.95 6.54
C ALA A 12 -34.55 0.16 5.50
N PRO A 13 -34.93 1.41 5.82
CA PRO A 13 -34.80 2.51 4.88
C PRO A 13 -33.32 2.76 4.56
N THR A 14 -33.08 3.08 3.29
CA THR A 14 -31.79 3.52 2.79
C THR A 14 -31.41 4.88 3.39
N PHE A 15 -30.12 5.21 3.33
CA PHE A 15 -29.67 6.54 3.74
C PHE A 15 -30.42 7.66 2.98
N PHE A 16 -30.63 7.47 1.67
CA PHE A 16 -31.37 8.42 0.85
C PHE A 16 -32.76 8.69 1.43
N GLU A 17 -33.49 7.66 1.88
CA GLU A 17 -34.83 7.82 2.43
C GLU A 17 -34.86 8.52 3.80
N ILE A 18 -33.82 8.36 4.63
CA ILE A 18 -33.77 8.98 5.97
C ILE A 18 -33.06 10.34 6.01
N ARG A 19 -32.40 10.77 4.93
CA ARG A 19 -31.48 11.92 4.95
C ARG A 19 -32.12 13.23 5.41
N GLU A 20 -33.36 13.50 5.01
CA GLU A 20 -34.07 14.74 5.36
C GLU A 20 -34.45 14.75 6.84
N ALA A 21 -34.93 13.62 7.36
CA ALA A 21 -35.25 13.48 8.78
C ALA A 21 -33.98 13.61 9.64
N LEU A 22 -32.88 12.98 9.23
CA LEU A 22 -31.60 13.08 9.91
C LEU A 22 -31.04 14.51 9.85
N ARG A 23 -31.13 15.18 8.70
CA ARG A 23 -30.70 16.57 8.52
C ARG A 23 -31.49 17.50 9.44
N ALA A 24 -32.80 17.33 9.54
CA ALA A 24 -33.63 18.12 10.43
C ALA A 24 -33.23 17.95 11.90
N LEU A 25 -32.88 16.73 12.33
CA LEU A 25 -32.39 16.48 13.71
C LEU A 25 -31.03 17.10 14.02
N LEU A 26 -30.19 17.27 12.99
CA LEU A 26 -28.80 17.74 13.14
C LEU A 26 -28.63 19.24 12.85
N THR A 27 -29.66 19.90 12.30
CA THR A 27 -29.64 21.35 12.03
C THR A 27 -29.74 22.11 13.34
N ASP A 28 -28.88 23.13 13.52
CA ASP A 28 -28.77 23.95 14.73
C ASP A 28 -28.49 23.18 16.04
N ALA A 29 -28.00 21.94 15.92
CA ALA A 29 -27.65 21.08 17.04
C ALA A 29 -26.13 20.80 17.09
N PHE A 30 -25.62 20.62 18.31
CA PHE A 30 -24.28 20.07 18.52
C PHE A 30 -24.28 18.56 18.31
N PHE A 31 -23.40 18.07 17.45
CA PHE A 31 -23.15 16.65 17.28
C PHE A 31 -22.29 16.11 18.43
N VAL A 32 -22.93 15.48 19.43
CA VAL A 32 -22.22 14.92 20.59
C VAL A 32 -22.06 13.42 20.43
N ALA A 33 -20.82 12.92 20.54
CA ALA A 33 -20.56 11.49 20.52
C ALA A 33 -19.28 11.11 21.26
N HIS A 34 -19.23 9.85 21.72
CA HIS A 34 -18.02 9.29 22.32
C HIS A 34 -17.05 8.85 21.23
N ASN A 35 -15.92 9.55 21.11
CA ASN A 35 -15.08 9.54 19.91
C ASN A 35 -15.80 10.12 18.68
N ALA A 36 -16.47 11.28 18.84
CA ALA A 36 -17.37 11.90 17.86
C ALA A 36 -16.86 11.97 16.41
N ARG A 37 -15.54 12.04 16.22
CA ARG A 37 -14.93 12.03 14.90
C ARG A 37 -15.31 10.78 14.08
N PHE A 38 -15.46 9.63 14.75
CA PHE A 38 -15.88 8.38 14.13
C PHE A 38 -17.28 8.51 13.53
N ASP A 39 -18.30 8.73 14.36
CA ASP A 39 -19.70 8.81 13.94
C ASP A 39 -19.95 9.97 12.97
N TYR A 40 -19.32 11.12 13.22
CA TYR A 40 -19.41 12.29 12.34
C TYR A 40 -18.86 11.99 10.93
N GLY A 41 -17.79 11.20 10.84
CA GLY A 41 -17.23 10.76 9.57
C GLY A 41 -18.18 9.88 8.76
N PHE A 42 -18.92 8.97 9.40
CA PHE A 42 -19.95 8.16 8.74
C PHE A 42 -21.04 9.04 8.15
N ILE A 43 -21.62 9.92 8.97
CA ILE A 43 -22.73 10.79 8.55
C ILE A 43 -22.29 11.71 7.40
N LYS A 44 -21.12 12.36 7.53
CA LYS A 44 -20.58 13.23 6.48
C LYS A 44 -20.34 12.48 5.17
N ASN A 45 -19.86 11.24 5.24
CA ASN A 45 -19.64 10.43 4.04
C ASN A 45 -20.94 9.97 3.38
N GLU A 46 -21.97 9.61 4.15
CA GLU A 46 -23.27 9.24 3.59
C GLU A 46 -23.96 10.43 2.91
N PHE A 47 -23.91 11.64 3.49
CA PHE A 47 -24.38 12.85 2.81
C PHE A 47 -23.59 13.13 1.51
N ARG A 48 -22.26 12.96 1.54
CA ARG A 48 -21.43 13.13 0.34
C ARG A 48 -21.81 12.15 -0.78
N ARG A 49 -22.16 10.91 -0.45
CA ARG A 49 -22.56 9.89 -1.45
C ARG A 49 -23.80 10.28 -2.24
N VAL A 50 -24.70 11.06 -1.64
CA VAL A 50 -25.90 11.58 -2.30
C VAL A 50 -25.68 12.99 -2.89
N GLY A 51 -24.44 13.46 -2.95
CA GLY A 51 -24.08 14.76 -3.52
C GLY A 51 -24.31 15.95 -2.59
N GLU A 52 -24.52 15.71 -1.29
CA GLU A 52 -24.82 16.74 -0.31
C GLU A 52 -23.65 16.99 0.64
N ALA A 53 -23.46 18.25 1.04
CA ALA A 53 -22.54 18.61 2.10
C ALA A 53 -23.20 18.46 3.48
N PHE A 54 -22.39 18.10 4.48
CA PHE A 54 -22.81 18.05 5.88
C PHE A 54 -21.74 18.66 6.78
N THR A 55 -22.16 19.62 7.59
CA THR A 55 -21.36 20.32 8.59
C THR A 55 -22.20 20.55 9.85
N SER A 56 -21.65 20.23 11.02
CA SER A 56 -22.24 20.51 12.33
C SER A 56 -21.10 20.64 13.35
N ASP A 57 -21.30 21.46 14.38
CA ASP A 57 -20.36 21.56 15.49
C ASP A 57 -20.35 20.26 16.28
N ALA A 58 -19.18 19.61 16.40
CA ALA A 58 -19.06 18.30 17.03
C ALA A 58 -18.31 18.35 18.37
N LEU A 59 -18.91 17.79 19.42
CA LEU A 59 -18.30 17.61 20.73
C LEU A 59 -17.91 16.14 20.95
N CYS A 60 -16.61 15.90 21.10
CA CYS A 60 -16.09 14.59 21.46
C CYS A 60 -16.00 14.43 22.98
N THR A 61 -16.79 13.52 23.56
CA THR A 61 -16.83 13.35 25.02
C THR A 61 -15.55 12.75 25.61
N VAL A 62 -14.72 12.07 24.82
CA VAL A 62 -13.37 11.68 25.25
C VAL A 62 -12.51 12.91 25.51
N ARG A 63 -12.54 13.89 24.59
CA ARG A 63 -11.80 15.14 24.74
C ARG A 63 -12.35 15.98 25.89
N LEU A 64 -13.67 16.02 26.03
CA LEU A 64 -14.32 16.65 27.18
C LEU A 64 -13.84 16.01 28.49
N SER A 65 -13.81 14.68 28.57
CA SER A 65 -13.32 14.00 29.76
C SER A 65 -11.84 14.27 30.04
N ARG A 66 -10.98 14.41 29.03
CA ARG A 66 -9.56 14.78 29.22
C ARG A 66 -9.40 16.19 29.72
N ALA A 67 -10.21 17.11 29.22
CA ALA A 67 -10.17 18.50 29.63
C ALA A 67 -10.62 18.69 31.09
N LEU A 68 -11.63 17.94 31.51
CA LEU A 68 -12.22 18.05 32.85
C LEU A 68 -11.53 17.15 33.90
N TYR A 69 -11.03 15.98 33.49
CA TYR A 69 -10.45 14.97 34.38
C TYR A 69 -9.04 14.54 33.92
N PRO A 70 -8.04 15.44 33.85
CA PRO A 70 -6.74 15.16 33.23
C PRO A 70 -5.97 14.01 33.89
N ASP A 71 -6.12 13.80 35.19
CA ASP A 71 -5.37 12.80 35.98
C ASP A 71 -6.02 11.41 36.01
N ALA A 72 -7.05 11.18 35.19
CA ALA A 72 -7.79 9.93 35.25
C ALA A 72 -7.15 8.80 34.43
N ASP A 73 -7.23 7.58 34.98
CA ASP A 73 -6.78 6.34 34.33
C ASP A 73 -7.75 5.91 33.20
N GLY A 74 -7.69 6.64 32.09
CA GLY A 74 -8.40 6.34 30.86
C GLY A 74 -9.69 7.13 30.63
N HIS A 75 -9.98 7.35 29.34
CA HIS A 75 -11.11 8.17 28.89
C HIS A 75 -12.02 7.46 27.88
N GLY A 76 -11.87 6.14 27.73
CA GLY A 76 -12.82 5.34 26.99
C GLY A 76 -14.16 5.22 27.73
N LEU A 77 -15.25 4.94 27.02
CA LEU A 77 -16.60 4.96 27.58
C LEU A 77 -16.73 4.01 28.77
N ASP A 78 -16.14 2.80 28.70
CA ASP A 78 -16.15 1.86 29.82
C ASP A 78 -15.36 2.36 31.04
N ALA A 79 -14.27 3.09 30.82
CA ALA A 79 -13.49 3.70 31.91
C ALA A 79 -14.28 4.84 32.56
N ILE A 80 -14.94 5.68 31.77
CA ILE A 80 -15.80 6.77 32.24
C ILE A 80 -16.97 6.22 33.05
N ILE A 81 -17.69 5.22 32.51
CA ILE A 81 -18.82 4.56 33.18
C ILE A 81 -18.39 4.00 34.53
N ARG A 82 -17.25 3.30 34.58
CA ARG A 82 -16.72 2.70 35.80
C ARG A 82 -16.29 3.75 36.81
N ARG A 83 -15.54 4.77 36.38
CA ARG A 83 -15.01 5.86 37.22
C ARG A 83 -16.14 6.61 37.90
N HIS A 84 -17.18 6.94 37.14
CA HIS A 84 -18.29 7.78 37.59
C HIS A 84 -19.51 6.97 38.06
N ARG A 85 -19.38 5.63 38.13
CA ARG A 85 -20.42 4.69 38.55
C ARG A 85 -21.75 4.88 37.81
N LEU A 86 -21.68 5.19 36.52
CA LEU A 86 -22.86 5.35 35.66
C LEU A 86 -23.48 3.96 35.41
N SER A 87 -24.81 3.84 35.47
CA SER A 87 -25.49 2.54 35.34
C SER A 87 -26.83 2.64 34.61
N GLY A 88 -27.38 1.50 34.20
CA GLY A 88 -28.70 1.41 33.55
C GLY A 88 -28.69 1.31 32.02
N PHE A 89 -27.53 1.11 31.38
CA PHE A 89 -27.40 1.14 29.92
C PHE A 89 -27.17 -0.25 29.31
N ALA A 90 -27.84 -0.54 28.21
CA ALA A 90 -27.55 -1.73 27.38
C ALA A 90 -26.27 -1.51 26.55
N ARG A 91 -25.09 -1.76 27.15
CA ARG A 91 -23.77 -1.60 26.49
C ARG A 91 -23.68 -2.41 25.19
N HIS A 92 -22.91 -1.90 24.23
CA HIS A 92 -22.66 -2.52 22.91
C HIS A 92 -23.86 -2.49 21.94
N ARG A 93 -24.88 -1.69 22.25
CA ARG A 93 -25.93 -1.26 21.32
C ARG A 93 -25.79 0.26 21.13
N ALA A 94 -26.07 0.75 19.92
CA ALA A 94 -25.94 2.17 19.59
C ALA A 94 -26.66 3.08 20.60
N MET A 95 -27.89 2.74 20.99
CA MET A 95 -28.65 3.52 21.97
C MET A 95 -28.01 3.53 23.35
N GLY A 96 -27.53 2.39 23.84
CA GLY A 96 -26.88 2.34 25.16
C GLY A 96 -25.56 3.10 25.23
N ASP A 97 -24.84 3.23 24.11
CA ASP A 97 -23.65 4.09 24.02
C ASP A 97 -24.03 5.58 24.02
N VAL A 98 -25.14 5.95 23.35
CA VAL A 98 -25.68 7.33 23.36
C VAL A 98 -26.15 7.72 24.76
N GLU A 99 -26.92 6.86 25.43
CA GLU A 99 -27.40 7.10 26.79
C GLU A 99 -26.26 7.26 27.79
N ALA A 100 -25.23 6.40 27.71
CA ALA A 100 -24.05 6.51 28.57
C ALA A 100 -23.25 7.80 28.29
N THR A 101 -23.18 8.23 27.02
CA THR A 101 -22.52 9.48 26.63
C THR A 101 -23.27 10.69 27.19
N ALA A 102 -24.60 10.70 27.09
CA ALA A 102 -25.44 11.76 27.65
C ALA A 102 -25.34 11.80 29.18
N ALA A 103 -25.40 10.65 29.84
CA ALA A 103 -25.23 10.53 31.29
C ALA A 103 -23.87 11.06 31.75
N PHE A 104 -22.80 10.83 30.98
CA PHE A 104 -21.50 11.40 31.28
C PHE A 104 -21.48 12.93 31.17
N VAL A 105 -22.07 13.50 30.12
CA VAL A 105 -22.13 14.97 29.96
C VAL A 105 -22.92 15.61 31.10
N GLN A 106 -24.04 14.99 31.50
CA GLN A 106 -24.82 15.44 32.66
C GLN A 106 -23.97 15.37 33.94
N HIS A 107 -23.35 14.22 34.21
CA HIS A 107 -22.50 14.06 35.39
C HIS A 107 -21.35 15.07 35.43
N ALA A 108 -20.66 15.30 34.31
CA ALA A 108 -19.59 16.28 34.22
C ALA A 108 -20.09 17.72 34.46
N THR A 109 -21.33 18.00 34.07
CA THR A 109 -22.00 19.29 34.34
C THR A 109 -22.35 19.44 35.82
N ASP A 110 -22.80 18.36 36.46
CA ASP A 110 -23.11 18.36 37.89
C ASP A 110 -21.84 18.50 38.75
N ASP A 111 -20.72 17.91 38.31
CA ASP A 111 -19.45 17.86 39.03
C ASP A 111 -18.61 19.14 38.87
N HIS A 112 -18.48 19.66 37.64
CA HIS A 112 -17.65 20.85 37.35
C HIS A 112 -18.44 22.14 37.15
N GLY A 113 -19.78 22.06 37.08
CA GLY A 113 -20.64 23.19 36.75
C GLY A 113 -20.74 23.47 35.25
N ALA A 114 -21.88 24.04 34.84
CA ALA A 114 -22.19 24.31 33.43
C ALA A 114 -21.19 25.28 32.75
N ASP A 115 -20.67 26.26 33.48
CA ASP A 115 -19.72 27.24 32.93
C ASP A 115 -18.38 26.61 32.56
N ALA A 116 -17.87 25.70 33.40
CA ALA A 116 -16.62 24.99 33.13
C ALA A 116 -16.75 24.04 31.93
N VAL A 117 -17.87 23.31 31.84
CA VAL A 117 -18.17 22.44 30.70
C VAL A 117 -18.34 23.25 29.41
N SER A 118 -19.01 24.40 29.48
CA SER A 118 -19.18 25.32 28.34
C SER A 118 -17.84 25.90 27.87
N ALA A 119 -16.98 26.33 28.80
CA ALA A 119 -15.64 26.82 28.48
C ALA A 119 -14.76 25.74 27.84
N ALA A 120 -14.77 24.52 28.39
CA ALA A 120 -14.07 23.37 27.82
C ALA A 120 -14.59 23.07 26.40
N THR A 121 -15.91 23.04 26.21
CA THR A 121 -16.54 22.80 24.90
C THR A 121 -16.12 23.85 23.87
N LYS A 122 -16.18 25.14 24.20
CA LYS A 122 -15.75 26.24 23.32
C LYS A 122 -14.27 26.15 22.94
N SER A 123 -13.40 25.72 23.85
CA SER A 123 -11.98 25.48 23.57
C SER A 123 -11.78 24.30 22.62
N LEU A 124 -12.53 23.21 22.82
CA LEU A 124 -12.40 21.98 22.04
C LEU A 124 -12.90 22.14 20.59
N LEU A 125 -13.92 22.97 20.36
CA LEU A 125 -14.47 23.29 19.04
C LEU A 125 -13.51 24.09 18.14
N LYS A 126 -12.53 24.79 18.73
CA LYS A 126 -11.55 25.60 17.97
C LYS A 126 -10.37 24.80 17.41
N MET A 127 -10.25 23.50 17.71
CA MET A 127 -9.09 22.68 17.30
C MET A 127 -9.46 21.51 16.38
N PRO A 128 -8.76 21.32 15.25
CA PRO A 128 -8.98 20.19 14.36
C PRO A 128 -8.68 18.84 15.04
N SER A 129 -9.51 17.83 14.75
CA SER A 129 -9.69 16.63 15.57
C SER A 129 -8.64 15.53 15.34
N LEU A 130 -7.77 15.29 16.32
CA LEU A 130 -6.97 14.07 16.46
C LEU A 130 -7.85 12.88 16.93
N PRO A 131 -7.51 11.62 16.59
CA PRO A 131 -8.16 10.44 17.16
C PRO A 131 -8.08 10.44 18.69
N ALA A 132 -9.16 10.01 19.34
CA ALA A 132 -9.28 10.03 20.79
C ALA A 132 -8.24 9.16 21.52
N GLN A 133 -7.64 8.18 20.83
CA GLN A 133 -6.68 7.22 21.40
C GLN A 133 -5.24 7.72 21.37
N LEU A 134 -4.92 8.72 20.56
CA LEU A 134 -3.58 9.30 20.48
C LEU A 134 -3.38 10.36 21.55
N GLU A 135 -2.15 10.46 22.04
CA GLU A 135 -1.74 11.57 22.88
C GLU A 135 -1.72 12.86 22.04
N SER A 136 -2.11 13.98 22.67
CA SER A 136 -2.24 15.27 22.01
C SER A 136 -0.94 15.74 21.31
N ASN A 137 0.22 15.26 21.78
CA ASN A 137 1.54 15.64 21.28
C ASN A 137 2.13 14.67 20.25
N SER A 138 1.53 13.49 20.01
CA SER A 138 2.10 12.50 19.08
C SER A 138 2.24 13.05 17.65
N ILE A 139 1.38 13.98 17.24
CA ILE A 139 1.44 14.64 15.93
C ILE A 139 2.39 15.85 15.93
N ALA A 140 2.51 16.55 17.05
CA ALA A 140 3.38 17.71 17.17
C ALA A 140 4.86 17.32 17.01
N ASN A 141 5.23 16.12 17.46
CA ASN A 141 6.59 15.60 17.38
C ASN A 141 7.01 15.09 16.00
N LEU A 142 6.05 14.94 15.06
CA LEU A 142 6.40 14.55 13.69
C LEU A 142 7.15 15.69 12.99
N PRO A 143 8.29 15.40 12.33
CA PRO A 143 9.03 16.40 11.58
C PRO A 143 8.29 16.82 10.30
N ASP A 144 8.57 18.03 9.84
CA ASP A 144 8.17 18.51 8.51
C ASP A 144 9.21 18.09 7.48
N SER A 145 9.48 16.78 7.42
CA SER A 145 10.44 16.17 6.49
C SER A 145 9.78 15.07 5.67
N PRO A 146 10.40 14.65 4.54
CA PRO A 146 10.10 13.39 3.89
C PRO A 146 10.38 12.21 4.82
N GLY A 147 9.69 11.09 4.59
CA GLY A 147 9.94 9.86 5.34
C GLY A 147 8.83 8.82 5.27
N VAL A 148 9.00 7.79 6.09
CA VAL A 148 8.07 6.67 6.24
C VAL A 148 7.51 6.68 7.66
N TYR A 149 6.21 6.48 7.81
CA TYR A 149 5.52 6.37 9.09
C TYR A 149 4.87 5.00 9.25
N LEU A 150 4.82 4.52 10.49
CA LEU A 150 4.15 3.30 10.88
C LEU A 150 3.05 3.63 11.88
N PHE A 151 1.89 3.02 11.64
CA PHE A 151 0.78 3.01 12.56
C PHE A 151 0.75 1.66 13.27
N TYR A 152 0.66 1.71 14.60
CA TYR A 152 0.54 0.54 15.46
C TYR A 152 -0.80 0.53 16.16
N GLY A 153 -1.33 -0.68 16.32
CA GLY A 153 -2.52 -0.94 17.10
C GLY A 153 -2.19 -1.20 18.57
N ILE A 154 -2.91 -2.15 19.18
CA ILE A 154 -2.66 -2.59 20.56
C ILE A 154 -1.37 -3.46 20.65
N ASN A 155 -1.00 -4.12 19.56
CA ASN A 155 0.15 -5.02 19.49
C ASN A 155 1.35 -4.30 18.84
N ASP A 156 2.56 -4.83 19.05
CA ASP A 156 3.79 -4.35 18.41
C ASP A 156 3.94 -4.75 16.92
N LEU A 157 2.87 -5.24 16.29
CA LEU A 157 2.83 -5.44 14.85
C LEU A 157 2.22 -4.20 14.19
N PRO A 158 2.90 -3.59 13.19
CA PRO A 158 2.36 -2.42 12.52
C PRO A 158 1.08 -2.81 11.77
N ILE A 159 0.04 -1.98 11.91
CA ILE A 159 -1.22 -2.14 11.19
C ILE A 159 -1.14 -1.52 9.80
N TYR A 160 -0.32 -0.46 9.65
CA TYR A 160 -0.12 0.24 8.39
C TYR A 160 1.25 0.91 8.32
N ILE A 161 1.82 0.96 7.12
CA ILE A 161 3.06 1.68 6.81
C ILE A 161 2.79 2.56 5.60
N GLY A 162 3.22 3.82 5.64
CA GLY A 162 3.03 4.75 4.53
C GLY A 162 4.20 5.70 4.37
N LYS A 163 4.37 6.22 3.15
CA LYS A 163 5.34 7.26 2.82
C LYS A 163 4.72 8.67 2.80
N ALA A 164 5.56 9.69 3.01
CA ALA A 164 5.18 11.09 2.91
C ALA A 164 6.31 11.97 2.37
N LYS A 165 5.94 13.05 1.66
CA LYS A 165 6.85 14.19 1.39
C LYS A 165 6.99 15.11 2.59
N GLN A 166 5.90 15.27 3.34
CA GLN A 166 5.82 16.00 4.59
C GLN A 166 5.12 15.10 5.59
N LEU A 167 5.89 14.46 6.47
CA LEU A 167 5.39 13.47 7.44
C LEU A 167 4.24 14.04 8.27
N ARG A 168 4.43 15.22 8.87
CA ARG A 168 3.40 15.87 9.70
C ARG A 168 2.11 16.13 8.93
N GLU A 169 2.17 16.75 7.76
CA GLU A 169 0.99 17.06 6.95
C GLU A 169 0.27 15.78 6.48
N ARG A 170 1.03 14.80 6.00
CA ARG A 170 0.48 13.53 5.52
C ARG A 170 -0.21 12.75 6.63
N VAL A 171 0.41 12.65 7.79
CA VAL A 171 -0.18 12.01 8.96
C VAL A 171 -1.43 12.78 9.41
N ARG A 172 -1.38 14.12 9.43
CA ARG A 172 -2.58 14.96 9.69
C ARG A 172 -3.69 14.77 8.66
N SER A 173 -3.37 14.46 7.40
CA SER A 173 -4.37 14.23 6.34
C SER A 173 -5.17 12.95 6.56
N HIS A 174 -4.56 11.88 7.11
CA HIS A 174 -5.29 10.71 7.65
C HIS A 174 -6.19 11.10 8.83
N PHE A 175 -6.07 12.33 9.33
CA PHE A 175 -6.85 12.83 10.45
C PHE A 175 -7.83 13.96 10.11
N SER A 176 -7.77 14.51 8.90
CA SER A 176 -8.69 15.54 8.44
C SER A 176 -10.00 14.91 7.95
N SER A 177 -11.13 15.50 8.39
CA SER A 177 -12.48 15.03 8.10
C SER A 177 -12.93 15.24 6.66
N ASP A 178 -12.10 15.85 5.81
CA ASP A 178 -12.45 16.18 4.42
C ASP A 178 -12.18 15.05 3.41
N HIS A 179 -11.23 14.14 3.67
CA HIS A 179 -10.80 13.12 2.69
C HIS A 179 -10.53 11.71 3.28
N MET A 180 -11.42 11.22 4.15
CA MET A 180 -11.25 9.87 4.73
C MET A 180 -11.70 8.76 3.77
N SER A 181 -10.79 7.85 3.40
CA SER A 181 -11.18 6.58 2.79
C SER A 181 -11.72 5.60 3.84
N SER A 182 -12.46 4.57 3.43
CA SER A 182 -12.94 3.52 4.35
C SER A 182 -11.81 2.81 5.10
N ASN A 183 -10.61 2.76 4.52
CA ASN A 183 -9.42 2.21 5.16
C ASN A 183 -8.88 3.17 6.23
N ASP A 184 -8.82 4.47 5.94
CA ASP A 184 -8.34 5.47 6.89
C ASP A 184 -9.24 5.57 8.14
N VAL A 185 -10.55 5.36 7.97
CA VAL A 185 -11.48 5.27 9.10
C VAL A 185 -11.12 4.10 10.02
N ARG A 186 -10.85 2.90 9.47
CA ARG A 186 -10.43 1.74 10.27
C ARG A 186 -9.09 1.97 10.97
N LEU A 187 -8.12 2.53 10.25
CA LEU A 187 -6.82 2.89 10.81
C LEU A 187 -6.98 3.83 12.01
N SER A 188 -7.86 4.83 11.92
CA SER A 188 -8.09 5.77 13.01
C SER A 188 -8.70 5.14 14.28
N GLN A 189 -9.39 4.00 14.16
CA GLN A 189 -9.97 3.30 15.31
C GLN A 189 -8.95 2.44 16.05
N GLU A 190 -8.06 1.79 15.29
CA GLU A 190 -7.09 0.86 15.84
C GLU A 190 -5.81 1.56 16.30
N LEU A 191 -5.49 2.72 15.72
CA LEU A 191 -4.25 3.45 15.97
C LEU A 191 -4.08 3.84 17.45
N ARG A 192 -2.97 3.38 18.03
CA ARG A 192 -2.52 3.72 19.39
C ARG A 192 -1.18 4.43 19.40
N ARG A 193 -0.26 4.05 18.51
CA ARG A 193 1.11 4.56 18.46
C ARG A 193 1.52 4.86 17.03
N ILE A 194 2.22 5.97 16.84
CA ILE A 194 2.82 6.37 15.56
C ILE A 194 4.33 6.34 15.75
N GLU A 195 5.03 5.66 14.85
CA GLU A 195 6.49 5.77 14.71
C GLU A 195 6.79 6.31 13.31
N TRP A 196 7.97 6.89 13.14
CA TRP A 196 8.40 7.40 11.85
C TRP A 196 9.91 7.31 11.72
N GLN A 197 10.36 7.32 10.47
CA GLN A 197 11.74 7.52 10.09
C GLN A 197 11.79 8.56 8.97
N SER A 198 12.46 9.67 9.25
CA SER A 198 12.75 10.70 8.25
C SER A 198 13.72 10.16 7.21
N THR A 199 13.57 10.64 5.98
CA THR A 199 14.46 10.37 4.86
C THR A 199 14.81 11.68 4.16
N ALA A 200 15.88 11.69 3.36
CA ALA A 200 16.36 12.88 2.68
C ALA A 200 15.48 13.30 1.48
N GLY A 201 14.56 12.43 1.04
CA GLY A 201 13.61 12.81 0.01
C GLY A 201 12.53 11.77 -0.24
N GLU A 202 11.81 11.95 -1.35
CA GLU A 202 10.69 11.07 -1.71
C GLU A 202 11.19 9.70 -2.17
N PHE A 203 12.35 9.63 -2.83
CA PHE A 203 12.85 8.39 -3.40
C PHE A 203 13.35 7.42 -2.34
N SER A 204 14.14 7.92 -1.38
CA SER A 204 14.51 7.22 -0.15
C SER A 204 13.28 6.75 0.63
N ALA A 205 12.24 7.59 0.78
CA ALA A 205 11.00 7.20 1.44
C ALA A 205 10.26 6.06 0.71
N LEU A 206 10.22 6.10 -0.63
CA LEU A 206 9.60 5.05 -1.46
C LEU A 206 10.30 3.70 -1.29
N LEU A 207 11.64 3.69 -1.27
CA LEU A 207 12.42 2.46 -1.10
C LEU A 207 12.27 1.89 0.30
N LEU A 208 12.35 2.74 1.32
CA LEU A 208 12.20 2.34 2.71
C LEU A 208 10.79 1.79 3.00
N GLU A 209 9.74 2.41 2.44
CA GLU A 209 8.37 1.89 2.52
C GLU A 209 8.26 0.49 1.92
N ALA A 210 8.78 0.31 0.70
CA ALA A 210 8.73 -0.98 0.00
C ALA A 210 9.45 -2.09 0.80
N GLN A 211 10.61 -1.78 1.38
CA GLN A 211 11.36 -2.69 2.24
C GLN A 211 10.57 -3.05 3.51
N TRP A 212 10.09 -2.05 4.25
CA TRP A 212 9.40 -2.27 5.52
C TRP A 212 8.06 -2.96 5.39
N VAL A 213 7.30 -2.70 4.33
CA VAL A 213 6.04 -3.41 4.09
C VAL A 213 6.29 -4.91 3.86
N LYS A 214 7.39 -5.27 3.18
CA LYS A 214 7.78 -6.68 2.94
C LYS A 214 8.35 -7.36 4.18
N GLU A 215 9.10 -6.62 5.00
CA GLU A 215 9.68 -7.12 6.25
C GLU A 215 8.62 -7.29 7.35
N LYS A 216 7.82 -6.25 7.61
CA LYS A 216 6.89 -6.18 8.74
C LYS A 216 5.47 -6.63 8.40
N MET A 217 5.13 -6.79 7.12
CA MET A 217 3.88 -7.36 6.61
C MET A 217 2.60 -6.80 7.28
N PRO A 218 2.44 -5.46 7.35
CA PRO A 218 1.36 -4.82 8.10
C PRO A 218 -0.03 -5.18 7.57
N LEU A 219 -1.03 -5.26 8.43
CA LEU A 219 -2.36 -5.80 8.07
C LEU A 219 -3.01 -5.08 6.87
N HIS A 220 -2.93 -3.75 6.81
CA HIS A 220 -3.66 -2.94 5.83
C HIS A 220 -2.90 -2.67 4.51
N ASN A 221 -1.60 -2.95 4.41
CA ASN A 221 -0.86 -2.77 3.14
C ASN A 221 -1.00 -3.99 2.21
N ILE A 222 -2.21 -4.23 1.69
CA ILE A 222 -2.53 -5.45 0.93
C ILE A 222 -1.69 -5.58 -0.37
N ALA A 223 -1.43 -4.46 -1.06
CA ALA A 223 -0.80 -4.49 -2.39
C ALA A 223 0.68 -4.94 -2.37
N LEU A 224 1.46 -4.41 -1.43
CA LEU A 224 2.92 -4.60 -1.35
C LEU A 224 3.34 -5.86 -0.55
N ARG A 225 2.40 -6.52 0.16
CA ARG A 225 2.66 -7.73 0.96
C ARG A 225 2.84 -9.02 0.15
N LYS A 226 2.47 -9.04 -1.12
CA LYS A 226 2.48 -10.29 -1.89
C LYS A 226 3.93 -10.77 -2.05
N ARG A 227 4.26 -11.92 -1.45
CA ARG A 227 5.46 -12.69 -1.81
C ARG A 227 5.29 -13.17 -3.25
N SER A 228 5.82 -12.39 -4.17
CA SER A 228 5.73 -12.65 -5.59
C SER A 228 6.69 -13.79 -5.94
N LYS A 229 6.19 -14.85 -6.59
CA LYS A 229 7.01 -15.92 -7.17
C LYS A 229 7.61 -15.43 -8.49
N LEU A 230 8.30 -14.30 -8.42
CA LEU A 230 8.81 -13.61 -9.58
C LEU A 230 9.78 -14.50 -10.33
N GLY A 231 9.75 -14.34 -11.64
CA GLY A 231 10.76 -14.93 -12.48
C GLY A 231 10.72 -14.39 -13.89
N PHE A 232 11.64 -14.93 -14.67
CA PHE A 232 12.03 -14.47 -15.97
C PHE A 232 12.11 -15.67 -16.90
N TYR A 233 11.82 -15.43 -18.17
CA TYR A 233 12.17 -16.37 -19.22
C TYR A 233 13.49 -15.93 -19.86
N ALA A 234 14.39 -16.87 -20.14
CA ALA A 234 15.64 -16.58 -20.82
C ALA A 234 15.80 -17.43 -22.08
N ILE A 235 16.41 -16.85 -23.10
CA ILE A 235 16.81 -17.55 -24.34
C ILE A 235 18.32 -17.38 -24.50
N SER A 236 19.03 -18.50 -24.62
CA SER A 236 20.47 -18.50 -24.90
C SER A 236 20.77 -18.09 -26.34
N ILE A 237 21.75 -17.20 -26.49
CA ILE A 237 22.28 -16.72 -27.77
C ILE A 237 23.72 -17.24 -27.89
N GLY A 238 23.93 -18.24 -28.73
CA GLY A 238 25.26 -18.76 -29.01
C GLY A 238 25.20 -19.88 -30.05
N ASP A 239 26.23 -19.97 -30.90
CA ASP A 239 26.29 -20.91 -32.02
C ASP A 239 26.22 -22.39 -31.57
N ASP A 240 26.69 -22.70 -30.35
CA ASP A 240 26.66 -24.05 -29.75
C ASP A 240 25.44 -24.32 -28.84
N SER A 241 24.46 -23.41 -28.79
CA SER A 241 23.31 -23.58 -27.89
C SER A 241 22.35 -24.67 -28.39
N VAL A 242 22.45 -25.88 -27.82
CA VAL A 242 21.56 -27.02 -28.11
C VAL A 242 20.12 -26.75 -27.67
N GLU A 243 19.93 -25.89 -26.67
CA GLU A 243 18.60 -25.56 -26.14
C GLU A 243 17.97 -24.40 -26.93
N THR A 244 16.87 -24.70 -27.62
CA THR A 244 16.04 -23.73 -28.37
C THR A 244 14.87 -23.19 -27.55
N ALA A 245 14.51 -23.86 -26.46
CA ALA A 245 13.33 -23.51 -25.67
C ALA A 245 13.65 -22.44 -24.61
N PRO A 246 12.76 -21.46 -24.39
CA PRO A 246 12.90 -20.51 -23.28
C PRO A 246 12.89 -21.20 -21.92
N LEU A 247 13.90 -20.91 -21.09
CA LEU A 247 14.03 -21.44 -19.73
C LEU A 247 13.49 -20.47 -18.70
N TRP A 248 12.88 -21.00 -17.64
CA TRP A 248 12.37 -20.20 -16.52
C TRP A 248 13.42 -20.07 -15.42
N PHE A 249 13.68 -18.85 -14.98
CA PHE A 249 14.54 -18.51 -13.85
C PHE A 249 13.71 -17.79 -12.79
N SER A 250 13.82 -18.18 -11.53
CA SER A 250 13.33 -17.35 -10.41
C SER A 250 14.11 -16.03 -10.32
N ALA A 251 13.61 -15.07 -9.53
CA ALA A 251 14.29 -13.79 -9.37
C ALA A 251 15.72 -13.92 -8.81
N ASP A 252 15.96 -14.87 -7.90
CA ASP A 252 17.30 -15.11 -7.33
C ASP A 252 18.22 -15.79 -8.36
N GLU A 253 17.70 -16.76 -9.12
CA GLU A 253 18.46 -17.43 -10.18
C GLU A 253 18.77 -16.50 -11.36
N TRP A 254 17.89 -15.53 -11.65
CA TRP A 254 18.09 -14.54 -12.71
C TRP A 254 19.35 -13.71 -12.48
N VAL A 255 19.54 -13.21 -11.25
CA VAL A 255 20.74 -12.44 -10.89
C VAL A 255 22.00 -13.26 -11.11
N ALA A 256 22.01 -14.53 -10.68
CA ALA A 256 23.15 -15.42 -10.91
C ALA A 256 23.35 -15.73 -12.41
N ALA A 257 22.26 -15.91 -13.15
CA ALA A 257 22.29 -16.24 -14.57
C ALA A 257 22.78 -15.06 -15.45
N GLN A 258 22.58 -13.82 -15.03
CA GLN A 258 23.15 -12.64 -15.71
C GLN A 258 24.68 -12.61 -15.67
N GLN A 259 25.29 -13.20 -14.64
CA GLN A 259 26.74 -13.26 -14.45
C GLN A 259 27.38 -14.49 -15.10
N SER A 260 26.58 -15.35 -15.73
CA SER A 260 27.07 -16.53 -16.44
C SER A 260 27.82 -16.14 -17.72
N ALA A 261 28.81 -16.94 -18.12
CA ALA A 261 29.53 -16.76 -19.36
C ALA A 261 28.66 -16.98 -20.62
N GLU A 262 27.52 -17.66 -20.48
CA GLU A 262 26.61 -17.94 -21.58
C GLU A 262 25.65 -16.76 -21.79
N ALA A 263 25.73 -16.15 -22.98
CA ALA A 263 24.93 -14.99 -23.36
C ALA A 263 23.44 -15.37 -23.45
N ARG A 264 22.61 -14.67 -22.67
CA ARG A 264 21.15 -14.90 -22.61
C ARG A 264 20.39 -13.57 -22.72
N ILE A 265 19.27 -13.59 -23.46
CA ILE A 265 18.27 -12.52 -23.39
C ILE A 265 17.22 -12.91 -22.36
N PHE A 266 16.95 -12.02 -21.41
CA PHE A 266 15.92 -12.21 -20.40
C PHE A 266 14.65 -11.43 -20.75
N TYR A 267 13.51 -12.01 -20.42
CA TYR A 267 12.18 -11.44 -20.63
C TYR A 267 11.39 -11.50 -19.32
N GLY A 268 10.73 -10.41 -18.96
CA GLY A 268 10.00 -10.27 -17.70
C GLY A 268 10.10 -8.84 -17.14
N PRO A 269 9.87 -8.64 -15.82
CA PRO A 269 9.56 -9.65 -14.80
C PRO A 269 8.10 -10.15 -14.86
N PHE A 270 7.88 -11.45 -14.60
CA PHE A 270 6.54 -12.04 -14.49
C PHE A 270 6.18 -12.34 -13.03
N ASN A 271 4.91 -12.14 -12.66
CA ASN A 271 4.41 -12.37 -11.29
C ASN A 271 4.56 -13.83 -10.81
N ASP A 272 4.44 -14.78 -11.74
CA ASP A 272 4.63 -16.21 -11.53
C ASP A 272 4.92 -16.92 -12.86
N LYS A 273 5.34 -18.19 -12.77
CA LYS A 273 5.62 -19.05 -13.93
C LYS A 273 4.41 -19.23 -14.85
N ALA A 274 3.19 -19.19 -14.31
CA ALA A 274 1.98 -19.36 -15.10
C ALA A 274 1.64 -18.10 -15.92
N ALA A 275 1.94 -16.91 -15.39
CA ALA A 275 1.82 -15.63 -16.09
C ALA A 275 2.83 -15.56 -17.24
N GLY A 276 4.09 -15.91 -16.98
CA GLY A 276 5.10 -15.98 -18.04
C GLY A 276 4.76 -17.02 -19.10
N LYS A 277 4.27 -18.21 -18.72
CA LYS A 277 3.84 -19.23 -19.69
C LYS A 277 2.65 -18.76 -20.55
N ARG A 278 1.72 -18.00 -19.98
CA ARG A 278 0.59 -17.40 -20.74
C ARG A 278 1.10 -16.37 -21.75
N TRP A 279 1.96 -15.46 -21.32
CA TRP A 279 2.61 -14.50 -22.22
C TRP A 279 3.33 -15.20 -23.38
N LEU A 280 4.14 -16.22 -23.07
CA LEU A 280 4.88 -16.97 -24.09
C LEU A 280 3.92 -17.70 -25.07
N ALA A 281 2.80 -18.21 -24.57
CA ALA A 281 1.77 -18.83 -25.41
C ALA A 281 1.07 -17.83 -26.32
N ASP A 282 0.83 -16.60 -25.86
CA ASP A 282 0.20 -15.55 -26.67
C ASP A 282 1.15 -15.08 -27.79
N VAL A 283 2.44 -14.88 -27.48
CA VAL A 283 3.47 -14.60 -28.50
C VAL A 283 3.57 -15.74 -29.51
N THR A 284 3.58 -17.00 -29.03
CA THR A 284 3.67 -18.18 -29.89
C THR A 284 2.52 -18.22 -30.90
N LYS A 285 1.29 -17.94 -30.44
CA LYS A 285 0.10 -17.90 -31.30
C LYS A 285 0.16 -16.75 -32.31
N LEU A 286 0.56 -15.56 -31.87
CA LEU A 286 0.61 -14.36 -32.71
C LEU A 286 1.61 -14.52 -33.86
N HIS A 287 2.80 -15.04 -33.55
CA HIS A 287 3.91 -15.17 -34.51
C HIS A 287 4.01 -16.54 -35.19
N ARG A 288 3.02 -17.41 -35.00
CA ARG A 288 2.94 -18.76 -35.58
C ARG A 288 4.19 -19.60 -35.29
N LEU A 289 4.66 -19.56 -34.04
CA LEU A 289 5.81 -20.33 -33.56
C LEU A 289 5.37 -21.75 -33.17
N CYS A 290 6.33 -22.68 -33.13
CA CYS A 290 6.08 -24.06 -32.73
C CYS A 290 5.96 -24.21 -31.21
N GLU A 291 4.84 -24.75 -30.72
CA GLU A 291 4.60 -24.92 -29.28
C GLU A 291 5.56 -25.94 -28.63
N HIS A 292 6.02 -26.95 -29.38
CA HIS A 292 7.02 -27.92 -28.89
C HIS A 292 8.40 -27.26 -28.73
N ALA A 293 8.83 -26.51 -29.74
CA ALA A 293 10.14 -25.83 -29.72
C ALA A 293 10.19 -24.73 -28.64
N VAL A 294 9.07 -24.05 -28.39
CA VAL A 294 8.94 -23.03 -27.33
C VAL A 294 8.71 -23.66 -25.93
N GLY A 295 8.55 -24.98 -25.83
CA GLY A 295 8.38 -25.68 -24.55
C GLY A 295 7.00 -25.52 -23.89
N ILE A 296 5.98 -25.10 -24.64
CA ILE A 296 4.60 -24.97 -24.15
C ILE A 296 3.96 -26.35 -23.97
N SER A 297 4.17 -27.21 -24.96
CA SER A 297 3.72 -28.60 -25.02
C SER A 297 4.92 -29.54 -25.19
N LYS A 298 4.75 -30.81 -24.79
CA LYS A 298 5.79 -31.84 -24.90
C LYS A 298 5.48 -32.77 -26.08
N PRO A 299 6.42 -33.00 -27.00
CA PRO A 299 6.23 -33.95 -28.10
C PRO A 299 6.17 -35.40 -27.57
N ARG A 300 5.36 -36.25 -28.20
CA ARG A 300 5.30 -37.69 -27.90
C ARG A 300 6.28 -38.53 -28.72
N GLY A 301 6.92 -37.94 -29.73
CA GLY A 301 7.92 -38.57 -30.60
C GLY A 301 8.67 -37.52 -31.43
N ALA A 302 9.67 -37.94 -32.20
CA ALA A 302 10.59 -37.03 -32.91
C ALA A 302 9.93 -36.13 -33.97
N LEU A 303 8.82 -36.57 -34.58
CA LEU A 303 8.08 -35.83 -35.62
C LEU A 303 6.59 -35.64 -35.25
N ASP A 304 6.30 -35.50 -33.95
CA ASP A 304 4.93 -35.30 -33.46
C ASP A 304 4.45 -33.86 -33.75
N PRO A 305 3.41 -33.65 -34.58
CA PRO A 305 2.92 -32.31 -34.88
C PRO A 305 2.27 -31.69 -33.65
N CYS A 306 2.75 -30.51 -33.25
CA CYS A 306 2.13 -29.74 -32.17
C CYS A 306 0.68 -29.35 -32.50
N PHE A 307 -0.13 -29.05 -31.48
CA PHE A 307 -1.53 -28.66 -31.68
C PHE A 307 -1.67 -27.44 -32.61
N ALA A 308 -0.82 -26.41 -32.42
CA ALA A 308 -0.76 -25.26 -33.31
C ALA A 308 -0.52 -25.64 -34.79
N ARG A 309 0.23 -26.72 -35.07
CA ARG A 309 0.45 -27.21 -36.43
C ARG A 309 -0.79 -27.88 -37.00
N GLN A 310 -1.48 -28.69 -36.21
CA GLN A 310 -2.72 -29.37 -36.62
C GLN A 310 -3.81 -28.36 -37.02
N VAL A 311 -3.83 -27.18 -36.40
CA VAL A 311 -4.76 -26.08 -36.74
C VAL A 311 -4.18 -25.05 -37.73
N GLY A 312 -3.04 -25.33 -38.38
CA GLY A 312 -2.44 -24.47 -39.41
C GLY A 312 -1.80 -23.16 -38.91
N ARG A 313 -1.46 -23.07 -37.62
CA ARG A 313 -0.87 -21.89 -36.96
C ARG A 313 0.60 -22.05 -36.57
N CYS A 314 1.31 -23.05 -37.12
CA CYS A 314 2.74 -23.27 -36.90
C CYS A 314 3.43 -23.60 -38.23
N LEU A 315 4.62 -23.05 -38.47
CA LEU A 315 5.37 -23.27 -39.72
C LEU A 315 6.10 -24.62 -39.79
N GLY A 316 6.14 -25.38 -38.70
CA GLY A 316 6.48 -26.81 -38.75
C GLY A 316 7.87 -27.18 -38.21
N ALA A 317 8.42 -26.40 -37.27
CA ALA A 317 9.66 -26.79 -36.58
C ALA A 317 9.55 -28.12 -35.80
N CYS A 318 8.34 -28.59 -35.48
CA CYS A 318 8.12 -29.92 -34.86
C CYS A 318 8.14 -31.10 -35.84
N VAL A 319 8.15 -30.85 -37.15
CA VAL A 319 8.08 -31.86 -38.22
C VAL A 319 9.18 -31.63 -39.27
N ASP A 320 10.29 -30.98 -38.86
CA ASP A 320 11.46 -30.66 -39.68
C ASP A 320 11.17 -29.89 -41.00
N GLN A 321 10.02 -29.20 -41.09
CA GLN A 321 9.72 -28.32 -42.22
C GLN A 321 10.32 -26.91 -42.08
N GLU A 322 10.68 -26.57 -40.85
CA GLU A 322 11.41 -25.35 -40.50
C GLU A 322 12.61 -25.79 -39.67
N THR A 323 13.80 -25.28 -39.96
CA THR A 323 14.99 -25.65 -39.19
C THR A 323 14.94 -25.04 -37.79
N ALA A 324 15.59 -25.70 -36.82
CA ALA A 324 15.68 -25.20 -35.45
C ALA A 324 16.29 -23.78 -35.38
N GLN A 325 17.25 -23.48 -36.27
CA GLN A 325 17.88 -22.17 -36.38
C GLN A 325 16.90 -21.11 -36.90
N GLN A 326 16.18 -21.37 -38.00
CA GLN A 326 15.18 -20.45 -38.54
C GLN A 326 14.07 -20.15 -37.54
N HIS A 327 13.60 -21.17 -36.82
CA HIS A 327 12.60 -21.01 -35.77
C HIS A 327 13.12 -20.14 -34.62
N ARG A 328 14.38 -20.33 -34.19
CA ARG A 328 15.02 -19.52 -33.14
C ARG A 328 15.14 -18.06 -33.55
N GLU A 329 15.64 -17.77 -34.75
CA GLU A 329 15.76 -16.40 -35.26
C GLU A 329 14.41 -15.70 -35.29
N ARG A 330 13.35 -16.38 -35.77
CA ARG A 330 11.99 -15.86 -35.73
C ARG A 330 11.47 -15.66 -34.31
N MET A 331 11.79 -16.55 -33.39
CA MET A 331 11.40 -16.42 -31.98
C MET A 331 12.07 -15.21 -31.34
N ILE A 332 13.37 -15.01 -31.54
CA ILE A 332 14.10 -13.83 -31.05
C ILE A 332 13.52 -12.56 -31.66
N ALA A 333 13.29 -12.54 -32.98
CA ALA A 333 12.68 -11.40 -33.65
C ALA A 333 11.24 -11.10 -33.15
N ALA A 334 10.45 -12.13 -32.88
CA ALA A 334 9.08 -11.99 -32.34
C ALA A 334 9.07 -11.45 -30.91
N LEU A 335 10.12 -11.72 -30.14
CA LEU A 335 10.26 -11.29 -28.76
C LEU A 335 10.98 -9.95 -28.61
N SER A 336 11.46 -9.39 -29.71
CA SER A 336 12.18 -8.12 -29.70
C SER A 336 11.30 -6.96 -29.23
N GLY A 337 11.86 -6.07 -28.41
CA GLY A 337 11.17 -4.98 -27.74
C GLY A 337 10.51 -5.33 -26.41
N SER A 338 10.52 -6.61 -26.02
CA SER A 338 10.05 -7.09 -24.70
C SER A 338 11.19 -7.55 -23.79
N GLU A 339 12.44 -7.31 -24.17
CA GLU A 339 13.61 -7.69 -23.40
C GLU A 339 13.67 -6.89 -22.09
N MET A 340 14.23 -7.52 -21.06
CA MET A 340 14.60 -6.83 -19.85
C MET A 340 15.69 -5.79 -20.18
N PRO A 341 15.55 -4.52 -19.76
CA PRO A 341 16.57 -3.52 -20.04
C PRO A 341 17.89 -3.91 -19.39
N VAL A 342 18.97 -3.77 -20.16
CA VAL A 342 20.33 -4.00 -19.66
C VAL A 342 20.69 -2.91 -18.65
N TRP A 343 21.41 -3.29 -17.60
CA TRP A 343 21.93 -2.32 -16.64
C TRP A 343 22.89 -1.36 -17.36
N PRO A 344 22.62 -0.04 -17.36
CA PRO A 344 23.33 0.90 -18.25
C PRO A 344 24.73 1.30 -17.75
N PHE A 345 25.15 0.83 -16.58
CA PHE A 345 26.38 1.23 -15.91
C PHE A 345 27.34 0.06 -15.73
N VAL A 346 28.64 0.38 -15.67
CA VAL A 346 29.66 -0.59 -15.28
C VAL A 346 29.70 -0.67 -13.74
N GLY A 347 29.06 -1.71 -13.19
CA GLY A 347 29.01 -1.99 -11.75
C GLY A 347 27.99 -1.16 -10.96
N ALA A 348 28.21 -1.10 -9.65
CA ALA A 348 27.33 -0.43 -8.70
C ALA A 348 27.39 1.10 -8.83
N VAL A 349 26.23 1.75 -8.70
CA VAL A 349 26.07 3.21 -8.72
C VAL A 349 25.51 3.71 -7.41
N THR A 350 25.85 4.93 -7.04
CA THR A 350 25.31 5.60 -5.86
C THR A 350 24.48 6.81 -6.27
N PHE A 351 23.24 6.88 -5.84
CA PHE A 351 22.40 8.06 -5.93
C PHE A 351 22.39 8.77 -4.57
N GLU A 352 22.63 10.06 -4.60
CA GLU A 352 22.64 10.91 -3.42
C GLU A 352 21.38 11.75 -3.39
N GLU A 353 20.55 11.55 -2.36
CA GLU A 353 19.37 12.37 -2.12
C GLU A 353 19.65 13.31 -0.95
N ARG A 354 19.40 14.61 -1.13
CA ARG A 354 19.66 15.65 -0.12
C ARG A 354 18.38 16.38 0.26
N ASP A 355 18.19 16.55 1.56
CA ASP A 355 17.21 17.46 2.16
C ASP A 355 17.96 18.63 2.80
N GLU A 356 18.02 19.77 2.09
CA GLU A 356 18.66 20.98 2.61
C GLU A 356 17.90 21.58 3.81
N ALA A 357 16.59 21.40 3.88
CA ALA A 357 15.77 21.98 4.95
C ALA A 357 15.99 21.28 6.30
N ASN A 358 16.37 20.00 6.27
CA ASN A 358 16.58 19.18 7.45
C ASN A 358 18.05 18.70 7.62
N ASP A 359 18.99 19.27 6.83
CA ASP A 359 20.42 18.91 6.80
C ASP A 359 20.67 17.39 6.75
N ARG A 360 19.99 16.71 5.81
CA ARG A 360 20.04 15.25 5.69
C ARG A 360 20.49 14.82 4.31
N VAL A 361 21.34 13.79 4.27
CA VAL A 361 21.80 13.14 3.04
C VAL A 361 21.58 11.64 3.17
N ASP A 362 20.85 11.06 2.23
CA ASP A 362 20.70 9.60 2.11
C ASP A 362 21.45 9.13 0.85
N LEU A 363 22.39 8.18 1.03
CA LEU A 363 23.14 7.56 -0.05
C LEU A 363 22.53 6.21 -0.40
N LEU A 364 22.02 6.09 -1.62
CA LEU A 364 21.29 4.91 -2.10
C LEU A 364 22.11 4.21 -3.17
N GLN A 365 22.47 2.95 -2.93
CA GLN A 365 23.33 2.19 -3.83
C GLN A 365 22.52 1.16 -4.62
N PHE A 366 22.82 1.03 -5.91
CA PHE A 366 22.14 0.11 -6.82
C PHE A 366 23.13 -0.61 -7.72
N ASP A 367 22.85 -1.86 -8.04
CA ASP A 367 23.64 -2.66 -8.97
C ASP A 367 22.77 -3.72 -9.63
N GLU A 368 22.90 -3.89 -10.94
CA GLU A 368 22.10 -4.84 -11.75
C GLU A 368 20.59 -4.77 -11.42
N TRP A 369 20.04 -3.54 -11.36
CA TRP A 369 18.64 -3.26 -11.01
C TRP A 369 18.19 -3.66 -9.59
N CYS A 370 19.13 -4.04 -8.72
CA CYS A 370 18.89 -4.39 -7.33
C CYS A 370 19.40 -3.27 -6.40
N ALA A 371 18.76 -3.09 -5.24
CA ALA A 371 19.28 -2.20 -4.21
C ALA A 371 20.40 -2.89 -3.40
N LEU A 372 21.34 -2.09 -2.91
CA LEU A 372 22.43 -2.52 -2.05
C LEU A 372 22.21 -1.96 -0.63
N ALA A 373 22.37 -2.80 0.38
CA ALA A 373 22.36 -2.41 1.79
C ALA A 373 23.72 -2.74 2.41
N GLY A 374 24.48 -1.70 2.79
CA GLY A 374 25.84 -1.89 3.34
C GLY A 374 26.80 -2.61 2.37
N GLY A 375 26.62 -2.42 1.07
CA GLY A 375 27.39 -3.12 0.03
C GLY A 375 26.91 -4.54 -0.30
N VAL A 376 25.91 -5.07 0.42
CA VAL A 376 25.31 -6.38 0.13
C VAL A 376 24.09 -6.20 -0.75
N ARG A 377 23.99 -6.99 -1.83
CA ARG A 377 22.87 -6.95 -2.76
C ARG A 377 21.61 -7.53 -2.12
N LEU A 378 20.52 -6.76 -2.15
CA LEU A 378 19.21 -7.21 -1.73
C LEU A 378 18.55 -8.05 -2.85
N PRO A 379 17.62 -8.95 -2.50
CA PRO A 379 16.91 -9.76 -3.49
C PRO A 379 16.17 -8.95 -4.56
N PHE A 380 15.97 -9.62 -5.70
CA PHE A 380 15.05 -9.29 -6.78
C PHE A 380 13.74 -8.62 -6.35
N ASP A 381 13.57 -7.30 -6.52
CA ASP A 381 12.31 -6.63 -6.21
C ASP A 381 11.75 -5.80 -7.37
N VAL A 382 10.55 -6.14 -7.85
CA VAL A 382 9.89 -5.46 -8.98
C VAL A 382 9.51 -4.01 -8.66
N ASP A 383 9.13 -3.72 -7.41
CA ASP A 383 8.75 -2.36 -7.03
C ASP A 383 10.00 -1.47 -7.01
N VAL A 384 11.11 -1.99 -6.48
CA VAL A 384 12.43 -1.34 -6.52
C VAL A 384 12.91 -1.16 -7.96
N PHE A 385 12.82 -2.18 -8.81
CA PHE A 385 13.16 -2.08 -10.24
C PHE A 385 12.39 -0.95 -10.94
N LYS A 386 11.06 -0.88 -10.75
CA LYS A 386 10.22 0.18 -11.32
C LYS A 386 10.55 1.56 -10.76
N LEU A 387 11.00 1.64 -9.50
CA LEU A 387 11.46 2.87 -8.88
C LEU A 387 12.76 3.34 -9.52
N ILE A 388 13.76 2.46 -9.62
CA ILE A 388 15.05 2.73 -10.27
C ILE A 388 14.84 3.15 -11.73
N GLY A 389 14.03 2.42 -12.50
CA GLY A 389 13.77 2.75 -13.91
C GLY A 389 13.12 4.12 -14.11
N ARG A 390 12.14 4.49 -13.27
CA ARG A 390 11.53 5.83 -13.31
C ARG A 390 12.52 6.93 -12.92
N MET A 391 13.44 6.63 -12.01
CA MET A 391 14.43 7.59 -11.53
C MET A 391 15.52 7.80 -12.59
N LEU A 392 16.06 6.72 -13.16
CA LEU A 392 17.01 6.79 -14.28
C LEU A 392 16.47 7.56 -15.49
N ALA A 393 15.18 7.46 -15.78
CA ALA A 393 14.57 8.23 -16.86
C ALA A 393 14.50 9.75 -16.59
N LYS A 394 14.56 10.19 -15.33
CA LYS A 394 14.40 11.59 -14.92
C LYS A 394 15.69 12.27 -14.46
N HIS A 395 16.55 11.52 -13.78
CA HIS A 395 17.70 12.00 -13.00
C HIS A 395 18.95 11.21 -13.35
N ALA A 396 19.12 10.91 -14.64
CA ALA A 396 20.14 10.00 -15.12
C ALA A 396 21.58 10.47 -14.78
N ASP A 397 21.77 11.77 -14.62
CA ASP A 397 23.07 12.42 -14.40
C ASP A 397 23.40 12.61 -12.91
N ASP A 398 22.44 12.38 -12.03
CA ASP A 398 22.58 12.54 -10.57
C ASP A 398 23.18 11.29 -9.89
N PHE A 399 23.46 10.23 -10.66
CA PHE A 399 24.13 9.03 -10.17
C PHE A 399 25.65 9.23 -10.20
N SER A 400 26.32 8.96 -9.08
CA SER A 400 27.79 9.00 -8.95
C SER A 400 28.40 7.60 -9.10
N GLY A 401 29.60 7.52 -9.68
CA GLY A 401 30.31 6.26 -10.03
C GLY A 401 30.29 5.87 -11.52
N LEU A 402 29.88 6.79 -12.40
CA LEU A 402 29.55 6.53 -13.80
C LEU A 402 30.74 6.21 -14.72
N ARG A 403 30.73 5.02 -15.33
CA ARG A 403 30.99 4.88 -16.77
C ARG A 403 29.76 4.23 -17.39
N ARG A 404 28.94 5.01 -18.10
CA ARG A 404 27.86 4.46 -18.92
C ARG A 404 28.49 3.58 -20.01
N ILE A 405 27.90 2.42 -20.27
CA ILE A 405 28.24 1.65 -21.46
C ILE A 405 27.83 2.51 -22.65
N LYS A 406 28.78 2.91 -23.51
CA LYS A 406 28.45 3.49 -24.80
C LYS A 406 27.80 2.38 -25.62
N VAL A 407 26.48 2.43 -25.74
CA VAL A 407 25.69 1.54 -26.60
C VAL A 407 26.01 1.84 -28.05
#